data_AF-A0A1F2KGD8-F1
#
_entry.id   AF-A0A1F2KGD8-F1
#
_cell.length_a   1.000
_cell.length_b   1.000
_cell.length_c   1.000
_cell.angle_alpha   90.00
_cell.angle_beta   90.00
_cell.angle_gamma   90.00
#
_symmetry.space_group_name_H-M   'P 1'
#
loop_
_entity.id
_entity.type
_entity.pdbx_description
1 polymer ?
#
loop_
_entity_poly.entity_id
_entity_poly.type
_entity_poly.pdbx_seq_one_letter_code
_entity_poly.pdbx_strand_id
1 'polypeptide(L)'
;MKEFEIDIYLEGVKTRINLRKMDYTSLRNLSLKLQRLLGDNRYIHELVLESDLFYFRQELSGKTVSALHKNGIITVADLMACSYGDLAAIGGLGNKSLSEISGFVKELGKWPIEF
;
A
#
# COMPACT_ATOMS: atom_id res chain seq x y z
N MET A 1 5.57 24.67 -1.34
CA MET A 1 5.93 24.71 -2.78
C MET A 1 6.51 23.37 -3.31
N LYS A 2 6.14 22.20 -2.74
CA LYS A 2 6.60 20.85 -3.16
C LYS A 2 5.51 19.98 -3.80
N GLU A 3 4.28 20.49 -3.89
CA GLU A 3 3.08 19.73 -4.29
C GLU A 3 3.12 19.18 -5.72
N PHE A 4 3.82 19.86 -6.63
CA PHE A 4 3.94 19.48 -8.04
C PHE A 4 5.19 18.64 -8.33
N GLU A 5 5.93 18.26 -7.29
CA GLU A 5 7.10 17.41 -7.40
C GLU A 5 6.84 16.05 -6.78
N ILE A 6 7.17 14.99 -7.53
CA ILE A 6 7.03 13.62 -7.06
C ILE A 6 8.32 12.85 -7.32
N ASP A 7 8.74 12.08 -6.33
CA ASP A 7 9.76 11.05 -6.52
C ASP A 7 9.06 9.76 -6.92
N ILE A 8 9.41 9.20 -8.09
CA ILE A 8 8.95 7.88 -8.52
C ILE A 8 10.15 6.97 -8.72
N TYR A 9 9.96 5.66 -8.55
CA TYR A 9 10.98 4.66 -8.88
C TYR A 9 10.58 3.94 -10.16
N LEU A 10 11.43 4.04 -11.18
CA LEU A 10 11.27 3.33 -12.45
C LEU A 10 12.47 2.39 -12.60
N GLU A 11 12.22 1.09 -12.70
CA GLU A 11 13.28 0.06 -12.79
C GLU A 11 14.33 0.16 -11.66
N GLY A 12 13.87 0.50 -10.45
CA GLY A 12 14.73 0.69 -9.28
C GLY A 12 15.46 2.04 -9.25
N VAL A 13 15.35 2.87 -10.29
CA VAL A 13 15.96 4.19 -10.36
C VAL A 13 15.00 5.25 -9.86
N LYS A 14 15.44 5.98 -8.83
CA LYS A 14 14.71 7.14 -8.31
C LYS A 14 14.74 8.28 -9.32
N THR A 15 13.57 8.68 -9.81
CA THR A 15 13.36 9.77 -10.75
C THR A 15 12.50 10.85 -10.10
N ARG A 16 13.02 12.08 -10.00
CA ARG A 16 12.27 13.25 -9.55
C ARG A 16 11.55 13.87 -10.75
N ILE A 17 10.22 13.85 -10.73
CA ILE A 17 9.39 14.52 -11.73
C ILE A 17 8.87 15.84 -11.15
N ASN A 18 8.98 16.92 -11.94
CA ASN A 18 8.34 18.20 -11.64
C ASN A 18 7.29 18.49 -12.71
N LEU A 19 6.01 18.39 -12.33
CA LEU A 19 4.88 18.51 -13.25
C LEU A 19 4.77 19.91 -13.88
N ARG A 20 5.31 20.95 -13.25
CA ARG A 20 5.33 22.32 -13.81
C ARG A 20 6.30 22.50 -14.96
N LYS A 21 7.26 21.56 -15.12
CA LYS A 21 8.23 21.58 -16.22
C LYS A 21 7.75 20.78 -17.44
N MET A 22 6.59 20.13 -17.36
CA MET A 22 5.98 19.44 -18.50
C MET A 22 5.19 20.43 -19.35
N ASP A 23 5.19 20.23 -20.67
CA ASP A 23 4.29 20.97 -21.56
C ASP A 23 2.83 20.56 -21.31
N TYR A 24 1.90 21.43 -21.70
CA TYR A 24 0.46 21.23 -21.49
C TYR A 24 -0.04 19.89 -22.08
N THR A 25 0.45 19.51 -23.26
CA THR A 25 -0.01 18.29 -23.95
C THR A 25 0.40 17.04 -23.19
N SER A 26 1.67 16.97 -22.77
CA SER A 26 2.18 15.86 -21.96
C SER A 26 1.46 15.75 -20.61
N LEU A 27 1.28 16.87 -19.91
CA LEU A 27 0.59 16.89 -18.61
C LEU A 27 -0.88 16.47 -18.74
N ARG A 28 -1.60 16.98 -19.75
CA ARG A 28 -2.98 16.61 -20.04
C ARG A 28 -3.10 15.12 -20.37
N ASN A 29 -2.23 14.60 -21.22
CA ASN A 29 -2.25 13.19 -21.61
C ASN A 29 -1.96 12.27 -20.44
N LEU A 30 -0.98 12.62 -19.59
CA LEU A 30 -0.69 11.90 -18.35
C LEU A 30 -1.91 11.91 -17.43
N SER A 31 -2.51 13.08 -17.18
CA SER A 31 -3.70 13.22 -16.33
C SER A 31 -4.86 12.35 -16.83
N LEU A 32 -5.20 12.41 -18.12
CA LEU A 32 -6.28 11.60 -18.69
C LEU A 32 -5.96 10.10 -18.65
N LYS A 33 -4.71 9.71 -18.86
CA LYS A 33 -4.28 8.30 -18.80
C LYS A 33 -4.41 7.78 -17.37
N LEU A 34 -3.89 8.52 -16.39
CA LEU A 34 -3.99 8.17 -14.98
C LEU A 34 -5.44 8.14 -14.53
N GLN A 35 -6.27 9.12 -14.90
CA GLN A 35 -7.69 9.12 -14.57
C GLN A 35 -8.43 7.91 -15.18
N ARG A 36 -8.08 7.48 -16.40
CA ARG A 36 -8.70 6.29 -17.01
C ARG A 36 -8.25 4.99 -16.36
N LEU A 37 -6.98 4.89 -15.98
CA LEU A 37 -6.41 3.66 -15.40
C LEU A 37 -6.71 3.53 -13.91
N LEU A 38 -6.68 4.64 -13.19
CA LEU A 38 -6.78 4.71 -11.74
C LEU A 38 -8.11 5.32 -11.27
N GLY A 39 -9.09 5.51 -12.16
CA GLY A 39 -10.25 6.38 -11.95
C GLY A 39 -10.89 6.32 -10.57
N ASP A 40 -11.38 5.16 -10.17
CA ASP A 40 -11.97 4.87 -8.84
C ASP A 40 -10.96 4.20 -7.90
N ASN A 41 -9.67 4.28 -8.23
CA ASN A 41 -8.56 3.61 -7.57
C ASN A 41 -8.66 2.08 -7.50
N ARG A 42 -9.65 1.40 -8.12
CA ARG A 42 -9.80 -0.06 -8.04
C ARG A 42 -8.52 -0.81 -8.39
N TYR A 43 -7.84 -0.37 -9.44
CA TYR A 43 -6.56 -0.95 -9.86
C TYR A 43 -5.47 -0.84 -8.77
N ILE A 44 -5.39 0.29 -8.05
CA ILE A 44 -4.45 0.48 -6.95
C ILE A 44 -4.85 -0.37 -5.75
N HIS A 45 -6.15 -0.44 -5.44
CA HIS A 45 -6.68 -1.29 -4.37
C HIS A 45 -6.34 -2.76 -4.62
N GLU A 46 -6.61 -3.26 -5.82
CA GLU A 46 -6.32 -4.64 -6.22
C GLU A 46 -4.81 -4.93 -6.13
N LEU A 47 -3.96 -4.04 -6.67
CA LEU A 47 -2.51 -4.16 -6.55
C LEU A 47 -2.05 -4.23 -5.09
N VAL A 48 -2.63 -3.41 -4.21
CA VAL A 48 -2.27 -3.36 -2.80
C VAL A 48 -2.72 -4.62 -2.08
N LEU A 49 -3.92 -5.12 -2.37
CA LEU A 49 -4.42 -6.38 -1.82
C LEU A 49 -3.51 -7.56 -2.20
N GLU A 50 -3.07 -7.62 -3.46
CA GLU A 50 -2.16 -8.65 -3.96
C GLU A 50 -0.68 -8.42 -3.57
N SER A 51 -0.35 -7.28 -2.97
CA SER A 51 1.03 -6.96 -2.60
C SER A 51 1.48 -7.74 -1.37
N ASP A 52 2.72 -8.21 -1.43
CA ASP A 52 3.42 -8.83 -0.30
C ASP A 52 3.60 -7.83 0.86
N LEU A 53 3.29 -8.27 2.08
CA LEU A 53 3.38 -7.48 3.32
C LEU A 53 4.80 -6.93 3.58
N PHE A 54 5.83 -7.55 2.99
CA PHE A 54 7.21 -7.09 3.00
C PHE A 54 7.40 -5.68 2.47
N TYR A 55 6.54 -5.21 1.56
CA TYR A 55 6.65 -3.85 1.00
C TYR A 55 6.17 -2.77 1.99
N PHE A 56 5.43 -3.14 3.04
CA PHE A 56 4.84 -2.23 4.03
C PHE A 56 5.66 -2.16 5.32
N ARG A 57 6.99 -2.08 5.18
CA ARG A 57 7.94 -2.06 6.32
C ARG A 57 7.89 -0.77 7.16
N GLN A 58 7.25 0.28 6.66
CA GLN A 58 7.08 1.52 7.43
C GLN A 58 5.94 1.38 8.44
N GLU A 59 4.95 0.55 8.11
CA GLU A 59 3.72 0.30 8.86
C GLU A 59 3.83 -0.97 9.72
N LEU A 60 4.45 -2.02 9.17
CA LEU A 60 4.63 -3.32 9.81
C LEU A 60 6.11 -3.58 10.10
N SER A 61 6.44 -3.89 11.35
CA SER A 61 7.81 -4.24 11.69
C SER A 61 8.24 -5.55 11.02
N GLY A 62 9.54 -5.69 10.72
CA GLY A 62 10.06 -6.91 10.10
C GLY A 62 9.81 -8.19 10.91
N LYS A 63 9.67 -8.08 12.24
CA LYS A 63 9.27 -9.19 13.11
C LYS A 63 7.81 -9.59 12.88
N THR A 64 6.92 -8.61 12.82
CA THR A 64 5.50 -8.80 12.51
C THR A 64 5.33 -9.45 11.14
N VAL A 65 5.96 -8.91 10.09
CA VAL A 65 5.94 -9.50 8.73
C VAL A 65 6.48 -10.94 8.73
N SER A 66 7.62 -11.18 9.40
CA SER A 66 8.20 -12.54 9.46
C SER A 66 7.28 -13.54 10.18
N ALA A 67 6.58 -13.12 11.23
CA ALA A 67 5.64 -13.98 11.94
C ALA A 67 4.40 -14.28 11.07
N LEU A 68 3.87 -13.29 10.36
CA LEU A 68 2.76 -13.46 9.42
C LEU A 68 3.12 -14.42 8.28
N HIS A 69 4.27 -14.22 7.63
CA HIS A 69 4.73 -15.08 6.53
C HIS A 69 4.93 -16.54 6.96
N LYS A 70 5.46 -16.77 8.17
CA LYS A 70 5.61 -18.13 8.72
C LYS A 70 4.28 -18.86 8.90
N ASN A 71 3.18 -18.13 9.00
CA ASN A 71 1.82 -18.67 9.13
C ASN A 71 1.05 -18.60 7.81
N GLY A 72 1.73 -18.36 6.68
CA GLY A 72 1.11 -18.33 5.35
C GLY A 72 0.38 -17.04 5.01
N ILE A 73 0.47 -16.00 5.85
CA ILE A 73 -0.13 -14.70 5.59
C ILE A 73 0.94 -13.86 4.87
N ILE A 74 0.86 -13.81 3.54
CA ILE A 74 1.91 -13.23 2.69
C ILE A 74 1.45 -11.88 2.13
N THR A 75 0.20 -11.78 1.69
CA THR A 75 -0.36 -10.59 1.05
C THR A 75 -1.23 -9.77 1.99
N VAL A 76 -1.57 -8.55 1.57
CA VAL A 76 -2.57 -7.72 2.28
C VAL A 76 -3.94 -8.40 2.25
N ALA A 77 -4.31 -9.05 1.16
CA ALA A 77 -5.56 -9.81 1.05
C ALA A 77 -5.63 -10.93 2.10
N ASP A 78 -4.55 -11.72 2.24
CA ASP A 78 -4.46 -12.78 3.26
C ASP A 78 -4.67 -12.21 4.66
N LEU A 79 -4.03 -11.07 4.95
CA LEU A 79 -4.12 -10.41 6.24
C LEU A 79 -5.55 -9.90 6.53
N MET A 80 -6.21 -9.32 5.52
CA MET A 80 -7.57 -8.80 5.61
C MET A 80 -8.63 -9.90 5.79
N ALA A 81 -8.33 -11.13 5.36
CA ALA A 81 -9.19 -12.29 5.55
C ALA A 81 -9.13 -12.86 6.98
N CYS A 82 -8.10 -12.51 7.75
CA CYS A 82 -7.91 -13.01 9.12
C CYS A 82 -8.75 -12.22 10.13
N SER A 83 -9.36 -12.91 11.09
CA SER A 83 -9.95 -12.22 12.24
C SER A 83 -8.88 -11.80 13.25
N TYR A 84 -9.22 -10.84 14.12
CA TYR A 84 -8.33 -10.47 15.23
C TYR A 84 -7.99 -11.68 16.13
N GLY A 85 -8.94 -12.60 16.32
CA GLY A 85 -8.74 -13.80 17.12
C GLY A 85 -7.70 -14.73 16.49
N ASP A 86 -7.76 -14.92 15.18
CA ASP A 86 -6.79 -15.74 14.43
C ASP A 86 -5.39 -15.15 14.55
N LEU A 87 -5.27 -13.83 14.39
CA LEU A 87 -3.99 -13.12 14.52
C LEU A 87 -3.42 -13.18 15.95
N ALA A 88 -4.28 -13.04 16.96
CA ALA A 88 -3.87 -13.11 18.36
C ALA A 88 -3.39 -14.51 18.79
N ALA A 89 -3.84 -15.56 18.07
CA ALA A 89 -3.40 -16.94 18.31
C ALA A 89 -2.04 -17.27 17.65
N ILE A 90 -1.53 -16.41 16.75
CA ILE A 90 -0.26 -16.66 16.06
C ILE A 90 0.92 -16.51 17.02
N GLY A 91 1.68 -17.60 17.15
CA GLY A 91 2.95 -17.60 17.87
C GLY A 91 3.93 -16.59 17.27
N GLY A 92 4.36 -15.62 18.09
CA GLY A 92 5.30 -14.57 17.68
C GLY A 92 4.65 -13.20 17.41
N LEU A 93 3.32 -13.10 17.40
CA LEU A 93 2.60 -11.82 17.41
C LEU A 93 2.25 -11.44 18.84
N GLY A 94 2.96 -10.43 19.38
CA GLY A 94 2.61 -9.83 20.67
C GLY A 94 1.66 -8.64 20.51
N ASN A 95 1.21 -8.06 21.63
CA ASN A 95 0.31 -6.89 21.65
C ASN A 95 0.79 -5.73 20.77
N LYS A 96 2.12 -5.51 20.68
CA LYS A 96 2.69 -4.49 19.81
C LYS A 96 2.45 -4.81 18.33
N SER A 97 2.72 -6.03 17.89
CA SER A 97 2.49 -6.47 16.52
C SER A 97 1.01 -6.43 16.15
N LEU A 98 0.12 -6.81 17.06
CA LEU A 98 -1.33 -6.71 16.85
C LEU A 98 -1.79 -5.25 16.70
N SER A 99 -1.18 -4.33 17.46
CA SER A 99 -1.43 -2.89 17.32
C SER A 99 -0.94 -2.34 15.97
N GLU A 100 0.26 -2.73 15.51
CA GLU A 100 0.80 -2.39 14.18
C GLU A 100 -0.17 -2.85 13.08
N ILE A 101 -0.60 -4.12 13.13
CA ILE A 101 -1.54 -4.69 12.16
C ILE A 101 -2.88 -3.94 12.18
N SER A 102 -3.44 -3.69 13.36
CA SER A 102 -4.71 -2.95 13.48
C SER A 102 -4.62 -1.54 12.94
N GLY A 103 -3.49 -0.85 13.17
CA GLY A 103 -3.22 0.47 12.61
C GLY A 103 -3.18 0.43 11.09
N PHE A 104 -2.39 -0.50 10.53
CA PHE A 104 -2.26 -0.70 9.09
C PHE A 104 -3.61 -0.98 8.40
N VAL A 105 -4.38 -1.95 8.91
CA VAL A 105 -5.70 -2.30 8.38
C VAL A 105 -6.68 -1.12 8.43
N LYS A 106 -6.64 -0.33 9.52
CA LYS A 106 -7.49 0.85 9.66
C LYS A 106 -7.12 1.96 8.67
N GLU A 107 -5.84 2.12 8.34
CA GLU A 107 -5.40 3.07 7.32
C GLU A 107 -5.83 2.64 5.92
N LEU A 108 -5.76 1.34 5.61
CA LEU A 108 -6.31 0.79 4.36
C LEU A 108 -7.83 0.99 4.28
N GLY A 109 -8.56 0.83 5.38
CA GLY A 109 -10.02 1.05 5.43
C GLY A 109 -10.45 2.52 5.31
N LYS A 110 -9.52 3.49 5.44
CA LYS A 110 -9.80 4.91 5.15
C LYS A 110 -9.65 5.25 3.67
N TRP A 111 -9.12 4.33 2.86
CA TRP A 111 -9.11 4.53 1.41
C TRP A 111 -10.58 4.59 0.97
N PRO A 112 -10.96 5.55 0.11
CA PRO A 112 -12.35 5.77 -0.24
C PRO A 112 -12.87 4.56 -1.02
N ILE A 113 -13.37 3.56 -0.29
CA ILE A 113 -14.25 2.53 -0.80
C ILE A 113 -15.63 3.18 -0.79
N GLU A 114 -15.83 4.14 -1.71
CA GLU A 114 -17.18 4.54 -2.06
C GLU A 114 -17.80 3.39 -2.85
N PHE A 115 -18.69 2.64 -2.20
CA PHE A 115 -19.64 1.75 -2.86
C PHE A 115 -20.65 2.57 -3.68
#